data_AF-A0A1D5AB43-F1
#
_entry.id   AF-A0A1D5AB43-F1
#
_cell.length_a   1.000
_cell.length_b   1.000
_cell.length_c   1.000
_cell.angle_alpha   90.00
_cell.angle_beta   90.00
_cell.angle_gamma   90.00
#
_symmetry.space_group_name_H-M   'P 1'
#
loop_
_entity.id
_entity.type
_entity.pdbx_description
1 polymer ?
#
loop_
_entity_poly.entity_id
_entity_poly.type
_entity_poly.pdbx_seq_one_letter_code
_entity_poly.pdbx_strand_id
1 'polypeptide(L)' 'MPKVLNGLGIALVSTSEGVITDKEARKRNVGGEIIAYVW' A
#
# COMPACT_ATOMS: atom_id res chain seq x y z
N MET A 1 5.57 2.60 4.81
CA MET A 1 5.14 2.29 3.43
C MET A 1 5.61 3.38 2.48
N PRO A 2 6.12 3.04 1.28
CA PRO A 2 6.59 4.01 0.29
C PRO A 2 5.44 4.84 -0.27
N LYS A 3 5.70 6.11 -0.59
CA LYS A 3 4.74 6.97 -1.29
C LYS A 3 5.03 6.89 -2.79
N VAL A 4 4.03 6.51 -3.57
CA VAL A 4 4.11 6.46 -5.03
C VAL A 4 3.87 7.86 -5.58
N LEU A 5 4.74 8.37 -6.45
CA LEU A 5 4.62 9.71 -7.07
C LEU A 5 4.23 10.82 -6.08
N ASN A 6 4.95 10.93 -4.96
CA ASN A 6 4.65 11.90 -3.90
C ASN A 6 3.21 11.85 -3.33
N GLY A 7 2.52 10.71 -3.48
CA GLY A 7 1.15 10.48 -2.98
C GLY A 7 0.06 10.60 -4.04
N LEU A 8 0.42 10.84 -5.30
CA LEU A 8 -0.50 10.85 -6.44
C LEU A 8 -0.84 9.43 -6.93
N GLY A 9 0.07 8.47 -6.76
CA GLY A 9 -0.17 7.06 -7.07
C GLY A 9 -0.64 6.24 -5.87
N ILE A 10 -0.97 4.98 -6.13
CA ILE A 10 -1.38 3.99 -5.12
C ILE A 10 -0.47 2.78 -5.23
N ALA A 11 0.04 2.28 -4.09
CA ALA A 11 0.65 0.96 -4.05
C ALA A 11 -0.36 -0.05 -3.50
N LEU A 12 -0.52 -1.18 -4.21
CA LEU A 12 -1.28 -2.33 -3.70
C LEU A 12 -0.35 -3.19 -2.87
N VAL A 13 -0.78 -3.51 -1.65
CA VAL A 13 0.02 -4.21 -0.66
C VAL A 13 -0.72 -5.44 -0.18
N SER A 14 -0.08 -6.59 -0.38
CA SER A 14 -0.52 -7.88 0.15
C SER A 14 -0.14 -7.96 1.62
N THR A 15 -1.15 -8.07 2.49
CA THR A 15 -0.99 -8.16 3.95
C THR A 15 -1.64 -9.45 4.46
N SER A 16 -1.42 -9.80 5.73
CA SER A 16 -2.09 -10.93 6.39
C SER A 16 -3.61 -10.77 6.48
N GLU A 17 -4.13 -9.55 6.30
CA GLU A 17 -5.56 -9.23 6.29
C GLU A 17 -6.14 -9.12 4.87
N GLY A 18 -5.34 -9.44 3.84
CA GLY A 18 -5.71 -9.35 2.43
C GLY A 18 -4.95 -8.25 1.68
N VAL A 19 -5.36 -8.02 0.43
CA VAL A 19 -4.77 -6.99 -0.45
C VAL A 19 -5.44 -5.65 -0.19
N ILE A 20 -4.67 -4.66 0.26
CA ILE A 20 -5.13 -3.32 0.60
C ILE A 20 -4.22 -2.25 0.00
N THR A 21 -4.63 -0.98 0.04
CA THR A 21 -3.80 0.13 -0.44
C THR A 21 -2.75 0.54 0.59
N ASP A 22 -1.69 1.21 0.13
CA ASP A 22 -0.67 1.77 1.01
C ASP A 22 -1.19 2.82 2.00
N LYS A 23 -2.29 3.50 1.67
CA LYS A 23 -2.97 4.41 2.60
C LYS A 23 -3.65 3.64 3.73
N GLU A 24 -4.37 2.57 3.40
CA GLU A 24 -5.09 1.76 4.39
C GLU A 24 -4.11 1.00 5.29
N ALA A 25 -3.05 0.42 4.72
CA ALA A 25 -2.04 -0.27 5.49
C ALA A 25 -1.28 0.66 6.46
N ARG A 26 -1.03 1.92 6.09
CA ARG A 26 -0.53 2.95 7.04
C ARG A 26 -1.54 3.24 8.15
N LYS A 27 -2.83 3.37 7.82
CA LYS A 27 -3.90 3.68 8.78
C LYS A 27 -4.07 2.57 9.82
N ARG A 28 -3.94 1.30 9.39
CA ARG A 28 -4.05 0.12 10.25
C ARG A 28 -2.73 -0.29 10.89
N ASN A 29 -1.63 0.39 10.56
CA ASN A 29 -0.27 0.07 11.00
C ASN A 29 0.13 -1.39 10.69
N VAL A 30 -0.26 -1.88 9.50
CA VAL A 30 0.07 -3.23 9.01
C VAL A 30 1.11 -3.15 7.89
N GLY A 31 2.02 -4.13 7.88
CA GLY A 31 3.03 -4.30 6.85
C GLY A 31 2.61 -5.34 5.82
N GLY A 32 3.37 -5.44 4.74
CA GLY A 32 3.12 -6.40 3.68
C GLY A 32 4.05 -6.24 2.49
N GLU A 33 3.86 -7.11 1.51
CA GLU A 33 4.59 -7.08 0.26
C GLU A 33 3.87 -6.17 -0.75
N ILE A 34 4.62 -5.33 -1.45
CA ILE A 34 4.05 -4.48 -2.51
C ILE A 34 3.99 -5.30 -3.79
N ILE A 35 2.78 -5.48 -4.30
CA ILE A 35 2.54 -6.35 -5.46
C ILE A 35 2.31 -5.57 -6.75
N ALA A 36 1.91 -4.30 -6.64
CA ALA A 36 1.69 -3.44 -7.81
C ALA A 36 1.73 -1.95 -7.45
N TYR A 37 2.02 -1.16 -8.46
CA TYR A 37 1.90 0.29 -8.44
C TYR A 37 0.90 0.73 -9.50
N VAL A 38 0.00 1.64 -9.14
CA VAL A 38 -0.95 2.28 -10.05
C VAL A 38 -0.65 3.78 -10.04
N TRP A 39 -0.51 4.38 -11.22
CA TRP A 39 -0.29 5.82 -11.42
C TRP A 39 -1.18 6.37 -12.53
#